data_AF-X1U9W2-F1
#
_entry.id   AF-X1U9W2-F1
#
_cell.length_a   1.000
_cell.length_b   1.000
_cell.length_c   1.000
_cell.angle_alpha   90.00
_cell.angle_beta   90.00
_cell.angle_gamma   90.00
#
_symmetry.space_group_name_H-M   'P 1'
#
loop_
_entity.id
_entity.type
_entity.pdbx_description
1 polymer ?
#
loop_
_entity_poly.entity_id
_entity_poly.type
_entity_poly.pdbx_seq_one_letter_code
_entity_poly.pdbx_strand_id
1 'polypeptide(L)'
;MKPLKKLSKLIKYYGFINPIVCTPDGVIRAGHTRYKAARLNKLKKVSVIFVDFKSEKEAKGFSISDNKSYEFSKWNVALLIY
;
A
#
# COMPACT_ATOMS: atom_id res chain seq x y z
N MET A 1 13.28 -5.59 8.86
CA MET A 1 12.57 -6.88 9.06
C MET A 1 11.33 -6.81 9.98
N LYS A 2 11.32 -5.99 11.06
CA LYS A 2 10.15 -5.83 11.97
C LYS A 2 8.82 -5.41 11.29
N PRO A 3 8.77 -4.46 10.34
CA PRO A 3 7.50 -4.01 9.74
C PRO A 3 6.79 -5.10 8.93
N LEU A 4 7.57 -5.89 8.19
CA LEU A 4 7.08 -6.94 7.31
C LEU A 4 6.41 -8.08 8.10
N LYS A 5 7.00 -8.49 9.24
CA LYS A 5 6.40 -9.51 10.12
C LYS A 5 5.10 -9.02 10.75
N LYS A 6 5.03 -7.76 11.17
CA LYS A 6 3.79 -7.15 11.70
C LYS A 6 2.69 -7.16 10.63
N LEU A 7 3.01 -6.68 9.43
CA LEU A 7 2.07 -6.62 8.32
C LEU A 7 1.61 -8.01 7.85
N SER A 8 2.52 -8.99 7.83
CA SER A 8 2.16 -10.39 7.54
C SER A 8 1.16 -10.96 8.55
N LYS A 9 1.30 -10.64 9.85
CA LYS A 9 0.31 -11.08 10.85
C LYS A 9 -1.04 -10.44 10.59
N LEU A 10 -1.08 -9.12 10.36
CA LEU A 10 -2.32 -8.41 10.05
C LEU A 10 -3.02 -9.00 8.82
N ILE A 11 -2.28 -9.29 7.75
CA ILE A 11 -2.85 -9.91 6.54
C ILE A 11 -3.41 -11.31 6.80
N LYS A 12 -2.80 -12.10 7.70
CA LYS A 12 -3.37 -13.40 8.08
C LYS A 12 -4.67 -13.27 8.85
N TYR A 13 -4.76 -12.28 9.75
CA TYR A 13 -5.92 -12.10 10.62
C TYR A 13 -7.10 -11.41 9.92
N TYR A 14 -6.82 -10.36 9.14
CA TYR A 14 -7.86 -9.51 8.55
C TYR A 14 -7.98 -9.66 7.04
N GLY A 15 -7.11 -10.45 6.41
CA GLY A 15 -7.01 -10.53 4.96
C GLY A 15 -6.25 -9.35 4.34
N PHE A 16 -6.19 -9.33 3.01
CA PHE A 16 -5.49 -8.31 2.25
C PHE A 16 -6.44 -7.13 1.93
N ILE A 17 -6.75 -6.33 2.95
CA ILE A 17 -7.75 -5.25 2.86
C ILE A 17 -7.25 -4.00 2.14
N ASN A 18 -5.96 -3.69 2.27
CA ASN A 18 -5.37 -2.50 1.68
C ASN A 18 -4.73 -2.85 0.34
N PRO A 19 -5.26 -2.37 -0.79
CA PRO A 19 -4.78 -2.77 -2.10
C PRO A 19 -3.35 -2.29 -2.39
N ILE A 20 -2.75 -2.93 -3.37
CA ILE A 20 -1.55 -2.42 -4.05
C ILE A 20 -2.03 -1.49 -5.16
N VAL A 21 -1.34 -0.37 -5.39
CA VAL A 21 -1.60 0.47 -6.56
C VAL A 21 -0.56 0.15 -7.61
N CYS A 22 -1.01 -0.22 -8.81
CA CYS A 22 -0.15 -0.57 -9.94
C CYS A 22 -0.55 0.21 -11.18
N THR A 23 0.40 0.41 -12.09
CA THR A 23 0.11 0.75 -13.49
C THR A 23 -0.42 -0.47 -14.25
N PRO A 24 -1.10 -0.29 -15.40
CA PRO A 24 -1.64 -1.40 -16.20
C PRO A 24 -0.59 -2.43 -16.66
N ASP A 25 0.67 -2.01 -16.82
CA ASP A 25 1.83 -2.85 -17.13
C ASP A 25 2.39 -3.63 -15.91
N GLY A 26 1.77 -3.47 -14.74
CA GLY A 26 2.10 -4.22 -13.53
C GLY A 26 3.16 -3.58 -12.62
N VAL A 27 3.63 -2.36 -12.90
CA VAL A 27 4.58 -1.67 -12.02
C VAL A 27 3.89 -1.18 -10.74
N ILE A 28 4.39 -1.62 -9.59
CA ILE A 28 3.86 -1.22 -8.27
C ILE A 28 4.24 0.23 -7.98
N ARG A 29 3.24 1.09 -7.76
CA ARG A 29 3.41 2.51 -7.39
C ARG A 29 3.21 2.77 -5.90
N ALA A 30 2.38 1.98 -5.23
CA ALA A 30 2.22 2.00 -3.76
C ALA A 30 1.98 0.61 -3.19
N GLY A 31 2.45 0.37 -1.96
CA GLY A 31 2.19 -0.90 -1.25
C GLY A 31 3.25 -2.00 -1.44
N HIS A 32 4.50 -1.67 -1.79
CA HIS A 32 5.62 -2.64 -1.91
C HIS A 32 5.77 -3.56 -0.68
N THR A 33 5.62 -3.03 0.52
CA THR A 33 5.69 -3.84 1.75
C THR A 33 4.51 -4.80 1.89
N ARG A 34 3.30 -4.38 1.45
CA ARG A 34 2.11 -5.25 1.39
C ARG A 34 2.34 -6.39 0.40
N TYR A 35 2.88 -6.10 -0.78
CA TYR A 35 3.25 -7.13 -1.75
C TYR A 35 4.23 -8.16 -1.17
N LYS A 36 5.33 -7.70 -0.55
CA LYS A 36 6.29 -8.58 0.12
C LYS A 36 5.63 -9.44 1.21
N ALA A 37 4.70 -8.85 1.97
CA ALA A 37 3.97 -9.57 3.00
C ALA A 37 3.04 -10.64 2.40
N ALA A 38 2.32 -10.35 1.32
CA ALA A 38 1.51 -11.34 0.61
C ALA A 38 2.34 -12.53 0.11
N ARG A 39 3.54 -12.27 -0.43
CA ARG A 39 4.47 -13.32 -0.87
C ARG A 39 4.93 -14.20 0.28
N LEU A 40 5.25 -13.61 1.43
CA LEU A 40 5.57 -14.38 2.64
C LEU A 40 4.41 -15.25 3.13
N ASN A 41 3.17 -14.78 2.97
CA ASN A 41 1.96 -15.55 3.30
C ASN A 41 1.55 -16.53 2.21
N LYS A 42 2.32 -16.64 1.11
CA LYS A 42 2.02 -17.52 -0.03
C LYS A 42 0.62 -17.28 -0.62
N LEU A 43 0.12 -16.05 -0.55
CA LEU A 43 -1.17 -15.70 -1.13
C LEU A 43 -1.12 -15.86 -2.66
N LYS A 44 -2.17 -16.47 -3.23
CA LYS A 44 -2.30 -16.65 -4.69
C LYS A 44 -2.88 -15.42 -5.38
N LYS A 45 -3.69 -14.62 -4.68
CA LYS A 45 -4.33 -13.40 -5.17
C LYS A 45 -4.28 -12.32 -4.10
N VAL A 46 -4.24 -11.06 -4.52
CA VAL A 46 -4.24 -9.86 -3.67
C VAL A 46 -5.10 -8.79 -4.32
N SER A 47 -5.63 -7.85 -3.55
CA SER A 47 -6.34 -6.70 -4.11
C SER A 47 -5.35 -5.73 -4.73
N VAL A 48 -5.65 -5.30 -5.96
CA VAL A 48 -4.86 -4.36 -6.74
C VAL A 48 -5.80 -3.33 -7.34
N ILE A 49 -5.43 -2.06 -7.27
CA ILE A 49 -6.04 -0.98 -8.02
C ILE A 49 -5.09 -0.66 -9.16
N PHE A 50 -5.60 -0.73 -10.39
CA PHE A 50 -4.87 -0.31 -11.57
C PHE A 50 -5.17 1.16 -11.86
N VAL A 51 -4.12 1.96 -12.05
CA VAL A 51 -4.21 3.38 -12.35
C VAL A 51 -3.37 3.67 -13.59
N ASP A 52 -4.02 4.17 -14.63
CA ASP A 52 -3.35 4.63 -15.84
C ASP A 52 -2.90 6.09 -15.66
N PHE A 53 -1.65 6.26 -15.23
CA PHE A 53 -1.07 7.58 -15.05
C PHE A 53 -0.73 8.17 -16.42
N LYS A 54 -0.95 9.48 -16.58
CA LYS A 54 -0.68 10.24 -17.80
C LYS A 54 0.81 10.27 -18.16
N SER A 55 1.69 10.04 -17.20
CA SER A 55 3.14 9.95 -17.40
C SER A 55 3.87 9.26 -16.25
N GLU A 56 5.10 8.82 -16.50
CA GLU A 56 6.02 8.32 -15.46
C GLU A 56 6.28 9.36 -14.37
N LYS A 57 6.29 10.65 -14.73
CA LYS A 57 6.47 11.75 -13.79
C LYS A 57 5.31 11.83 -12.81
N GLU A 58 4.07 11.68 -13.29
CA GLU A 58 2.88 11.64 -12.44
C GLU A 58 2.88 10.41 -11.54
N ALA A 59 3.19 9.23 -12.10
CA ALA A 59 3.27 7.99 -11.34
C ALA A 59 4.33 8.06 -10.22
N LYS A 60 5.49 8.65 -10.48
CA LYS A 60 6.51 8.92 -9.47
C LYS A 60 6.05 9.94 -8.43
N GLY A 61 5.37 11.00 -8.86
CA GLY A 61 4.77 12.00 -7.97
C GLY A 61 3.80 11.34 -6.98
N PHE A 62 2.93 10.45 -7.47
CA PHE A 62 2.06 9.65 -6.64
C PHE A 62 2.84 8.79 -5.63
N SER A 63 3.85 8.04 -6.08
CA SER A 63 4.68 7.21 -5.18
C SER A 63 5.36 8.04 -4.08
N ILE A 64 5.85 9.24 -4.40
CA ILE A 64 6.48 10.13 -3.41
C ILE A 64 5.43 10.60 -2.39
N SER A 65 4.26 11.03 -2.86
CA SER A 65 3.18 11.50 -1.99
C SER A 65 2.63 10.39 -1.09
N ASP A 66 2.43 9.18 -1.60
CA ASP A 66 1.99 8.02 -0.79
C ASP A 66 3.02 7.69 0.29
N ASN A 67 4.31 7.65 -0.08
CA ASN A 67 5.40 7.37 0.86
C ASN A 67 5.56 8.46 1.94
N LYS A 68 5.27 9.73 1.62
CA LYS A 68 5.38 10.87 2.54
C LYS A 68 4.07 11.25 3.23
N SER A 69 2.98 10.53 3.00
CA SER A 69 1.67 10.82 3.59
C SER A 69 1.70 10.98 5.11
N TYR A 70 2.59 10.25 5.79
CA TYR A 70 2.79 10.37 7.24
C TYR A 70 3.39 11.72 7.69
N GLU A 71 4.15 12.40 6.82
CA GLU A 71 4.81 13.69 7.14
C GLU A 71 3.81 14.84 7.21
N PHE A 72 2.71 14.73 6.45
CA PHE A 72 1.65 15.74 6.40
C PHE A 72 0.45 15.39 7.28
N SER A 73 0.41 14.17 7.83
CA SER A 73 -0.67 13.69 8.68
C SER A 73 -0.44 14.14 10.13
N LYS A 74 -1.20 15.13 10.60
CA LYS A 74 -1.36 15.38 12.03
C LYS A 74 -2.53 14.54 12.55
N TRP A 75 -2.29 13.76 13.60
CA TRP A 75 -3.39 13.09 14.31
C TRP A 75 -4.29 14.15 14.93
N ASN A 76 -5.49 14.30 14.40
CA ASN A 76 -6.54 15.05 15.07
C ASN A 76 -7.38 14.08 15.90
N VAL A 77 -6.94 13.83 17.13
CA VAL A 77 -7.63 12.96 18.10
C VAL A 77 -9.06 13.42 18.40
N ALA A 78 -9.40 14.69 18.18
CA ALA A 78 -10.75 15.20 18.38
C ALA A 78 -11.74 14.80 17.26
N LEU A 79 -11.25 14.39 16.09
CA LEU A 79 -12.07 13.91 14.95
C LEU A 79 -12.19 12.38 14.88
N LEU A 80 -11.54 11.64 15.78
CA LEU A 80 -11.74 10.21 15.96
C LEU A 80 -13.06 9.97 16.72
N ILE A 81 -14.19 10.22 16.04
CA ILE A 81 -15.52 9.87 16.51
C ILE A 81 -16.12 8.89 15.49
N TYR A 82 -16.49 7.72 16.03
CA TYR A 82 -17.18 6.55 15.46
C TYR A 82 -17.62 6.59 13.99
#